data_AF-A0A814H4P6-F1
#
_entry.id   AF-A0A814H4P6-F1
#
_cell.length_a   1.000
_cell.length_b   1.000
_cell.length_c   1.000
_cell.angle_alpha   90.00
_cell.angle_beta   90.00
_cell.angle_gamma   90.00
#
_symmetry.space_group_name_H-M   'P 1'
#
loop_
_entity.id
_entity.type
_entity.pdbx_description
1 polymer ?
#
loop_
_entity_poly.entity_id
_entity_poly.type
_entity_poly.pdbx_seq_one_letter_code
_entity_poly.pdbx_strand_id
1 'polypeptide(L)'
;MMSKVQRVFEKNRDSLLLSPHDRTILLENTIEYTATIGGMFLLRQARLFDDVTFVKSAEIIFQPSAMVFIKRVIGQFDSDDTFIKLVLTILAFSTINYTVYRKNTQTNLTNIKAILSIQNLYTDLTWRYLLYKYGHHEAVIHFSNLLRCLFSVNGVIVEAYESQQFIDIIDFVFQEIKQKLI
;
A
#
# COMPACT_ATOMS: atom_id res chain seq x y z
N MET A 1 -15.08 6.71 15.34
CA MET A 1 -13.98 5.71 15.36
C MET A 1 -12.77 6.14 14.48
N MET A 2 -12.65 7.43 14.11
CA MET A 2 -11.69 7.94 13.10
C MET A 2 -10.40 8.59 13.64
N SER A 3 -10.10 8.51 14.94
CA SER A 3 -8.91 9.17 15.53
C SER A 3 -7.62 8.33 15.55
N LYS A 4 -7.65 7.10 15.00
CA LYS A 4 -6.51 6.15 15.07
C LYS A 4 -5.70 6.02 13.78
N VAL A 5 -6.27 6.40 12.63
CA VAL A 5 -5.58 6.35 11.31
C VAL A 5 -4.46 7.41 11.23
N GLN A 6 -4.50 8.41 12.11
CA GLN A 6 -3.63 9.57 12.22
C GLN A 6 -2.14 9.27 12.58
N ARG A 7 -1.78 8.03 12.97
CA ARG A 7 -0.52 7.79 13.70
C ARG A 7 0.71 7.46 12.86
N VAL A 8 0.58 7.01 11.61
CA VAL A 8 1.75 6.46 10.90
C VAL A 8 2.69 7.56 10.40
N PHE A 9 2.19 8.55 9.66
CA PHE A 9 3.05 9.62 9.13
C PHE A 9 3.47 10.67 10.18
N GLU A 10 2.65 10.92 11.22
CA GLU A 10 2.97 11.86 12.30
C GLU A 10 3.93 11.29 13.35
N LYS A 11 3.95 9.95 13.56
CA LYS A 11 4.81 9.31 14.58
C LYS A 11 5.98 8.54 14.01
N ASN A 12 6.00 8.26 12.70
CA ASN A 12 7.16 7.65 12.08
C ASN A 12 8.28 8.70 12.00
N ARG A 13 9.30 8.51 12.86
CA ARG A 13 10.45 9.41 12.94
C ARG A 13 11.17 9.55 11.61
N ASP A 14 11.23 8.49 10.82
CA ASP A 14 11.89 8.50 9.51
C ASP A 14 11.14 9.38 8.50
N SER A 15 9.80 9.41 8.58
CA SER A 15 9.00 10.36 7.78
C SER A 15 9.30 11.80 8.15
N LEU A 16 9.45 12.10 9.45
CA LEU A 16 9.76 13.44 9.94
C LEU A 16 11.16 13.94 9.53
N LEU A 17 12.06 13.06 9.10
CA LEU A 17 13.37 13.44 8.55
C LEU A 17 13.24 14.02 7.13
N LEU A 18 12.11 13.81 6.45
CA LEU A 18 11.88 14.29 5.09
C LEU A 18 11.20 15.67 5.10
N SER A 19 11.50 16.47 4.07
CA SER A 19 10.86 17.77 3.88
C SER A 19 9.33 17.61 3.73
N PRO A 20 8.50 18.59 4.14
CA PRO A 20 7.06 18.55 3.88
C PRO A 20 6.72 18.34 2.39
N HIS A 21 7.56 18.88 1.50
CA HIS A 21 7.43 18.71 0.06
C HIS A 21 7.63 17.25 -0.37
N ASP A 22 8.73 16.61 0.04
CA ASP A 22 8.99 15.20 -0.29
C ASP A 22 7.94 14.27 0.32
N ARG A 23 7.49 14.56 1.55
CA ARG A 23 6.40 13.81 2.19
C ARG A 23 5.10 13.89 1.39
N THR A 24 4.76 15.06 0.87
CA THR A 24 3.56 15.25 0.05
C THR A 24 3.69 14.48 -1.26
N ILE A 25 4.84 14.58 -1.94
CA ILE A 25 5.09 13.86 -3.20
C ILE A 25 5.05 12.35 -2.97
N LEU A 26 5.67 11.84 -1.89
CA LEU A 26 5.60 10.42 -1.55
C LEU A 26 4.16 9.98 -1.28
N LEU A 27 3.40 10.76 -0.52
CA LEU A 27 2.00 10.46 -0.25
C LEU A 27 1.19 10.41 -1.55
N GLU A 28 1.27 11.44 -2.39
CA GLU A 28 0.61 11.51 -3.70
C GLU A 28 0.96 10.29 -4.56
N ASN A 29 2.18 9.80 -4.45
CA ASN A 29 2.67 8.70 -5.27
C ASN A 29 2.38 7.30 -4.73
N THR A 30 2.21 7.16 -3.42
CA THR A 30 2.16 5.83 -2.78
C THR A 30 0.81 5.55 -2.13
N ILE A 31 -0.07 6.55 -2.00
CA ILE A 31 -1.33 6.41 -1.28
C ILE A 31 -2.23 5.35 -1.90
N GLU A 32 -2.30 5.27 -3.22
CA GLU A 32 -3.12 4.27 -3.92
C GLU A 32 -2.69 2.85 -3.62
N TYR A 33 -1.39 2.58 -3.75
CA TYR A 33 -0.81 1.27 -3.45
C TYR A 33 -0.98 0.91 -1.98
N THR A 34 -0.69 1.86 -1.08
CA THR A 34 -0.74 1.64 0.36
C THR A 34 -2.19 1.47 0.84
N ALA A 35 -3.12 2.27 0.33
CA ALA A 35 -4.55 2.16 0.65
C ALA A 35 -5.17 0.90 0.05
N THR A 36 -4.79 0.52 -1.17
CA THR A 36 -5.28 -0.71 -1.82
C THR A 36 -4.84 -1.94 -1.04
N ILE A 37 -3.55 -2.07 -0.74
CA ILE A 37 -3.01 -3.23 0.00
C ILE A 37 -3.53 -3.23 1.45
N GLY A 38 -3.54 -2.08 2.11
CA GLY A 38 -4.08 -1.95 3.46
C GLY A 38 -5.57 -2.29 3.53
N GLY A 39 -6.35 -1.82 2.55
CA GLY A 39 -7.77 -2.13 2.40
C GLY A 39 -7.99 -3.62 2.17
N MET A 40 -7.31 -4.24 1.21
CA MET A 40 -7.36 -5.68 0.95
C MET A 40 -7.07 -6.50 2.21
N PHE A 41 -6.05 -6.11 2.98
CA PHE A 41 -5.72 -6.77 4.24
C PHE A 41 -6.84 -6.64 5.28
N LEU A 42 -7.38 -5.43 5.49
CA LEU A 42 -8.48 -5.21 6.44
C LEU A 42 -9.74 -5.97 6.05
N LEU A 43 -10.10 -5.95 4.77
CA LEU A 43 -11.24 -6.69 4.24
C LEU A 43 -11.08 -8.21 4.44
N ARG A 44 -9.86 -8.73 4.26
CA ARG A 44 -9.53 -10.14 4.54
C ARG A 44 -9.66 -10.44 6.03
N GLN A 45 -9.09 -9.61 6.90
CA GLN A 45 -9.12 -9.81 8.34
C GLN A 45 -10.56 -9.79 8.88
N ALA A 46 -11.40 -8.92 8.32
CA ALA A 46 -12.83 -8.85 8.61
C ALA A 46 -13.66 -9.95 7.91
N ARG A 47 -13.03 -10.81 7.11
CA ARG A 47 -13.67 -11.89 6.34
C ARG A 47 -14.79 -11.40 5.42
N LEU A 48 -14.71 -10.16 4.93
CA LEU A 48 -15.77 -9.57 4.10
C LEU A 48 -15.87 -10.24 2.72
N PHE A 49 -14.78 -10.86 2.23
CA PHE A 49 -14.81 -11.63 0.99
C PHE A 49 -15.53 -12.99 1.10
N ASP A 50 -15.79 -13.46 2.33
CA ASP A 50 -16.62 -14.66 2.56
C ASP A 50 -18.13 -14.31 2.44
N ASP A 51 -18.47 -13.02 2.51
CA ASP A 51 -19.84 -12.53 2.34
C ASP A 51 -20.17 -12.25 0.87
N VAL A 52 -21.11 -13.02 0.32
CA VAL A 52 -21.53 -12.92 -1.08
C VAL A 52 -22.15 -11.57 -1.41
N THR A 53 -22.85 -10.94 -0.45
CA THR A 53 -23.48 -9.64 -0.64
C THR A 53 -22.42 -8.55 -0.78
N PHE A 54 -21.43 -8.57 0.11
CA PHE A 54 -20.28 -7.67 0.05
C PHE A 54 -19.53 -7.80 -1.27
N VAL A 55 -19.23 -9.03 -1.69
CA VAL A 55 -18.54 -9.28 -2.97
C VAL A 55 -19.32 -8.68 -4.14
N LYS A 56 -20.64 -8.92 -4.23
CA LYS A 56 -21.48 -8.37 -5.30
C LYS A 56 -21.51 -6.85 -5.29
N SER A 57 -21.59 -6.23 -4.10
CA SER A 57 -21.53 -4.77 -3.98
C SER A 57 -20.17 -4.22 -4.38
N ALA A 58 -19.08 -4.91 -4.03
CA ALA A 58 -17.73 -4.51 -4.40
C ALA A 58 -17.49 -4.65 -5.92
N GLU A 59 -18.06 -5.65 -6.59
CA GLU A 59 -18.00 -5.80 -8.05
C GLU A 59 -18.65 -4.63 -8.80
N ILE A 60 -19.65 -3.98 -8.22
CA ILE A 60 -20.27 -2.77 -8.80
C ILE A 60 -19.29 -1.59 -8.75
N ILE A 61 -18.48 -1.49 -7.69
CA ILE A 61 -17.56 -0.37 -7.44
C ILE A 61 -16.25 -0.55 -8.20
N PHE A 62 -15.66 -1.74 -8.11
CA PHE A 62 -14.30 -2.03 -8.62
C PHE A 62 -14.29 -2.72 -9.98
N GLN A 63 -15.45 -3.06 -10.53
CA GLN A 63 -15.64 -3.97 -11.67
C GLN A 63 -15.34 -5.44 -11.33
N PRO A 64 -16.01 -6.40 -12.02
CA PRO A 64 -15.79 -7.83 -11.79
C PRO A 64 -14.37 -8.33 -12.06
N SER A 65 -13.68 -7.78 -13.07
CA SER A 65 -12.30 -8.14 -13.42
C SER A 65 -11.35 -7.87 -12.25
N ALA A 66 -11.37 -6.64 -11.72
CA ALA A 66 -10.55 -6.26 -10.58
C ALA A 66 -10.85 -7.12 -9.35
N MET A 67 -12.11 -7.49 -9.12
CA MET A 67 -12.50 -8.34 -7.99
C MET A 67 -11.95 -9.77 -8.08
N VAL A 68 -11.84 -10.35 -9.27
CA VAL A 68 -11.15 -11.64 -9.48
C VAL A 68 -9.67 -11.53 -9.10
N PHE A 69 -9.01 -10.44 -9.49
CA PHE A 69 -7.62 -10.19 -9.12
C PHE A 69 -7.46 -9.93 -7.62
N ILE A 70 -8.31 -9.10 -7.02
CA ILE A 70 -8.30 -8.81 -5.58
C ILE A 70 -8.39 -10.11 -4.77
N LYS A 71 -9.32 -11.01 -5.10
CA LYS A 71 -9.45 -12.31 -4.43
C LYS A 71 -8.17 -13.16 -4.55
N ARG A 72 -7.54 -13.17 -5.73
CA ARG A 72 -6.28 -13.90 -5.97
C ARG A 72 -5.14 -13.33 -5.12
N VAL A 73 -5.00 -12.01 -5.09
CA VAL A 73 -3.96 -11.30 -4.32
C VAL A 73 -4.16 -11.52 -2.82
N ILE A 74 -5.41 -11.44 -2.35
CA ILE A 74 -5.74 -11.61 -0.93
C ILE A 74 -5.40 -13.00 -0.40
N GLY A 75 -5.59 -14.04 -1.22
CA GLY A 75 -5.19 -15.40 -0.88
C GLY A 75 -3.67 -15.56 -0.67
N GLN A 76 -2.86 -14.64 -1.18
CA GLN A 76 -1.39 -14.68 -1.07
C GLN A 76 -0.85 -13.86 0.11
N PHE A 77 -1.68 -13.03 0.75
CA PHE A 77 -1.22 -12.27 1.92
C PHE A 77 -0.88 -13.21 3.08
N ASP A 78 0.18 -12.87 3.80
CA ASP A 78 0.40 -13.41 5.14
C ASP A 78 -0.69 -12.89 6.10
N SER A 79 -1.09 -13.68 7.09
CA SER A 79 -2.02 -13.25 8.15
C SER A 79 -1.32 -12.47 9.27
N ASP A 80 0.01 -12.36 9.21
CA ASP A 80 0.81 -11.63 10.19
C ASP A 80 0.69 -10.10 10.07
N ASP A 81 0.01 -9.50 11.04
CA ASP A 81 -0.15 -8.04 11.19
C ASP A 81 1.17 -7.25 11.20
N THR A 82 2.24 -7.81 11.78
CA THR A 82 3.56 -7.16 11.88
C THR A 82 4.23 -7.13 10.51
N PHE A 83 4.21 -8.26 9.80
CA PHE A 83 4.72 -8.33 8.44
C PHE A 83 4.00 -7.35 7.53
N ILE A 84 2.67 -7.30 7.60
CA ILE A 84 1.87 -6.38 6.77
C ILE A 84 2.16 -4.92 7.10
N LYS A 85 2.35 -4.54 8.38
CA LYS A 85 2.76 -3.18 8.74
C LYS A 85 4.12 -2.81 8.13
N LEU A 86 5.08 -3.72 8.13
CA LEU A 86 6.38 -3.50 7.51
C LEU A 86 6.25 -3.31 6.00
N VAL A 87 5.44 -4.14 5.34
CA VAL A 87 5.12 -4.03 3.91
C VAL A 87 4.50 -2.68 3.56
N LEU A 88 3.48 -2.26 4.30
CA LEU A 88 2.84 -0.95 4.11
C LEU A 88 3.84 0.20 4.30
N THR A 89 4.80 0.04 5.21
CA THR A 89 5.86 1.03 5.42
C THR A 89 6.83 1.08 4.26
N ILE A 90 7.26 -0.08 3.73
CA ILE A 90 8.09 -0.14 2.51
C ILE A 90 7.39 0.56 1.34
N LEU A 91 6.07 0.37 1.21
CA LEU A 91 5.28 0.99 0.14
C LEU A 91 5.14 2.50 0.31
N ALA A 92 4.92 2.98 1.53
CA ALA A 92 4.81 4.41 1.82
C ALA A 92 6.10 5.21 1.49
N PHE A 93 7.26 4.54 1.51
CA PHE A 93 8.55 5.12 1.10
C PHE A 93 9.02 4.64 -0.28
N SER A 94 8.15 3.99 -1.04
CA SER A 94 8.50 3.43 -2.34
C SER A 94 8.45 4.48 -3.45
N THR A 95 9.33 4.32 -4.43
CA THR A 95 9.30 5.08 -5.68
C THR A 95 8.54 4.34 -6.80
N ILE A 96 7.71 3.35 -6.47
CA ILE A 96 7.01 2.47 -7.44
C ILE A 96 6.11 3.23 -8.43
N ASN A 97 5.65 4.45 -8.12
CA ASN A 97 4.72 5.18 -8.97
C ASN A 97 5.28 5.63 -10.34
N TYR A 98 6.54 5.34 -10.65
CA TYR A 98 7.08 5.51 -12.00
C TYR A 98 6.51 4.51 -13.04
N THR A 99 5.74 3.48 -12.64
CA THR A 99 5.15 2.53 -13.59
C THR A 99 3.78 2.94 -14.12
N VAL A 100 3.02 3.80 -13.42
CA VAL A 100 1.75 4.35 -13.92
C VAL A 100 2.04 5.73 -14.49
N TYR A 101 2.09 5.84 -15.81
CA TYR A 101 2.39 7.09 -16.52
C TYR A 101 1.23 8.10 -16.36
N ARG A 102 1.17 8.80 -15.23
CA ARG A 102 0.34 10.00 -15.11
C ARG A 102 1.03 11.13 -15.87
N LYS A 103 0.38 11.64 -16.93
CA LYS A 103 0.94 12.62 -17.88
C LYS A 103 1.46 13.94 -17.26
N ASN A 104 1.20 14.23 -15.98
CA ASN A 104 1.43 15.55 -15.38
C ASN A 104 2.16 15.59 -14.02
N THR A 105 2.72 14.48 -13.51
CA THR A 105 3.40 14.47 -12.20
C THR A 105 4.92 14.52 -12.34
N GLN A 106 5.44 15.61 -12.90
CA GLN A 106 6.87 15.94 -12.74
C GLN A 106 7.05 16.66 -11.40
N THR A 107 7.06 15.90 -10.32
CA THR A 107 7.44 16.37 -8.99
C THR A 107 8.71 15.64 -8.58
N ASN A 108 9.85 16.29 -8.79
CA ASN A 108 11.14 15.73 -8.45
C ASN A 108 11.32 15.69 -6.93
N LEU A 109 11.50 14.50 -6.38
CA LEU A 109 11.92 14.32 -4.98
C LEU A 109 13.25 15.04 -4.76
N THR A 110 13.32 15.91 -3.77
CA THR A 110 14.53 16.71 -3.47
C THR A 110 15.60 15.85 -2.79
N ASN A 111 15.20 14.84 -2.02
CA ASN A 111 16.11 13.94 -1.31
C ASN A 111 15.79 12.45 -1.52
N ILE A 112 15.87 12.00 -2.78
CA ILE A 112 15.66 10.59 -3.13
C ILE A 112 16.59 9.62 -2.36
N LYS A 113 17.82 10.05 -2.03
CA LYS A 113 18.78 9.21 -1.30
C LYS A 113 18.28 8.88 0.11
N ALA A 114 17.74 9.86 0.83
CA ALA A 114 17.18 9.63 2.15
C ALA A 114 15.97 8.68 2.08
N ILE A 115 15.08 8.88 1.10
CA ILE A 115 13.90 8.05 0.90
C ILE A 115 14.29 6.58 0.65
N LEU A 116 15.22 6.34 -0.28
CA LEU A 116 15.73 4.98 -0.54
C LEU A 116 16.43 4.37 0.67
N SER A 117 17.12 5.18 1.48
CA SER A 117 17.75 4.71 2.72
C SER A 117 16.71 4.22 3.73
N ILE A 118 15.61 4.97 3.87
CA ILE A 118 14.47 4.58 4.73
C ILE A 118 13.80 3.31 4.19
N GLN A 119 13.53 3.25 2.89
CA GLN A 119 12.93 2.06 2.26
C GLN A 119 13.82 0.81 2.45
N ASN A 120 15.13 0.95 2.28
CA ASN A 120 16.10 -0.14 2.48
C ASN A 120 16.13 -0.60 3.94
N LEU A 121 16.06 0.32 4.90
CA LEU A 121 15.96 -0.02 6.32
C LEU A 121 14.75 -0.91 6.59
N TYR A 122 13.56 -0.51 6.12
CA TYR A 122 12.35 -1.31 6.32
C TYR A 122 12.38 -2.63 5.56
N THR A 123 13.05 -2.69 4.40
CA THR A 123 13.26 -3.92 3.65
C THR A 123 14.16 -4.90 4.41
N ASP A 124 15.28 -4.43 4.97
CA ASP A 124 16.17 -5.25 5.80
C ASP A 124 15.47 -5.72 7.08
N LEU A 125 14.72 -4.83 7.75
CA LEU A 125 13.90 -5.20 8.92
C LEU A 125 12.88 -6.29 8.57
N THR A 126 12.20 -6.16 7.43
CA THR A 126 11.25 -7.17 6.93
C THR A 126 11.93 -8.51 6.69
N TRP A 127 13.08 -8.50 6.03
CA TRP A 127 13.85 -9.70 5.77
C TRP A 127 14.30 -10.40 7.06
N ARG A 128 14.88 -9.66 8.01
CA ARG A 128 15.28 -10.18 9.32
C ARG A 128 14.09 -10.72 10.11
N TYR A 129 12.95 -10.03 10.06
CA TYR A 129 11.72 -10.47 10.71
C TYR A 129 11.25 -11.83 10.16
N LEU A 130 11.21 -11.99 8.83
CA LEU A 130 10.84 -13.25 8.19
C LEU A 130 11.81 -14.37 8.56
N LEU A 131 13.12 -14.11 8.53
CA LEU A 131 14.14 -15.09 8.94
C LEU A 131 13.96 -15.53 10.40
N TYR A 132 13.70 -14.57 11.29
CA TYR A 132 13.47 -14.85 12.71
C TYR A 132 12.19 -15.67 12.93
N LYS A 133 11.09 -15.31 12.25
CA LYS A 133 9.78 -15.90 12.49
C LYS A 133 9.59 -17.27 11.81
N TYR A 134 10.05 -17.42 10.57
CA TYR A 134 9.73 -18.57 9.72
C TYR A 134 10.95 -19.43 9.35
N GLY A 135 12.17 -18.95 9.61
CA GLY A 135 13.39 -19.59 9.14
C GLY A 135 13.66 -19.33 7.66
N HIS A 136 14.81 -19.80 7.16
CA HIS A 136 15.33 -19.37 5.85
C HIS A 136 14.43 -19.73 4.67
N HIS A 137 13.96 -20.97 4.57
CA HIS A 137 13.20 -21.44 3.40
C HIS A 137 11.86 -20.70 3.26
N GLU A 138 11.08 -20.67 4.34
CA GLU A 138 9.79 -19.97 4.36
C GLU A 138 9.97 -18.46 4.20
N ALA A 139 11.01 -17.86 4.80
CA ALA A 139 11.29 -16.43 4.61
C ALA A 139 11.45 -16.06 3.13
N VAL A 140 12.15 -16.90 2.35
CA VAL A 140 12.27 -16.70 0.89
C VAL A 140 10.92 -16.77 0.20
N ILE A 141 10.07 -17.73 0.57
CA ILE A 141 8.72 -17.90 0.01
C ILE A 141 7.85 -16.67 0.30
N HIS A 142 7.77 -16.27 1.57
CA HIS A 142 6.99 -15.11 2.01
C HIS A 142 7.47 -13.82 1.34
N PHE A 143 8.78 -13.60 1.26
CA PHE A 143 9.34 -12.42 0.60
C PHE A 143 9.10 -12.43 -0.92
N SER A 144 9.20 -13.60 -1.57
CA SER A 144 8.91 -13.73 -3.01
C SER A 144 7.43 -13.49 -3.32
N ASN A 145 6.54 -14.00 -2.46
CA ASN A 145 5.10 -13.79 -2.60
C ASN A 145 4.73 -12.32 -2.38
N LEU A 146 5.39 -11.62 -1.46
CA LEU A 146 5.27 -10.18 -1.32
C LEU A 146 5.61 -9.47 -2.63
N LEU A 147 6.76 -9.74 -3.26
CA LEU A 147 7.13 -9.10 -4.52
C LEU A 147 6.09 -9.35 -5.62
N ARG A 148 5.60 -10.59 -5.75
CA ARG A 148 4.52 -10.93 -6.69
C ARG A 148 3.23 -10.17 -6.39
N CYS A 149 2.88 -10.04 -5.12
CA CYS A 149 1.73 -9.26 -4.67
C CYS A 149 1.87 -7.79 -5.08
N LEU A 150 3.04 -7.18 -4.86
CA LEU A 150 3.28 -5.79 -5.24
C LEU A 150 3.12 -5.55 -6.74
N PHE A 151 3.65 -6.46 -7.57
CA PHE A 151 3.45 -6.39 -9.02
C PHE A 151 1.98 -6.61 -9.44
N SER A 152 1.28 -7.53 -8.77
CA SER A 152 -0.13 -7.81 -9.07
C SER A 152 -1.03 -6.62 -8.71
N VAL A 153 -0.74 -5.94 -7.60
CA VAL A 153 -1.47 -4.73 -7.16
C VAL A 153 -1.32 -3.60 -8.17
N ASN A 154 -0.16 -3.47 -8.82
CA ASN A 154 0.01 -2.50 -9.91
C ASN A 154 -0.98 -2.76 -11.05
N GLY A 155 -1.18 -4.04 -11.42
CA GLY A 155 -2.20 -4.42 -12.41
C GLY A 155 -3.62 -4.06 -11.97
N VAL A 156 -3.97 -4.38 -10.71
CA VAL A 156 -5.28 -4.03 -10.14
C VAL A 156 -5.53 -2.53 -10.16
N ILE A 157 -4.53 -1.73 -9.80
CA ILE A 157 -4.66 -0.28 -9.79
C ILE A 157 -4.89 0.24 -11.21
N VAL A 158 -4.11 -0.22 -12.19
CA VAL A 158 -4.28 0.15 -13.61
C VAL A 158 -5.70 -0.15 -14.11
N GLU A 159 -6.27 -1.32 -13.77
CA GLU A 159 -7.66 -1.65 -14.12
C GLU A 159 -8.66 -0.80 -13.34
N ALA A 160 -8.43 -0.58 -12.04
CA ALA A 160 -9.33 0.18 -11.17
C ALA A 160 -9.40 1.67 -11.54
N TYR A 161 -8.38 2.21 -12.22
CA TYR A 161 -8.39 3.58 -12.76
C TYR A 161 -9.47 3.82 -13.83
N GLU A 162 -10.06 2.75 -14.38
CA GLU A 162 -11.23 2.88 -15.25
C GLU A 162 -12.52 3.17 -14.45
N SER A 163 -12.50 3.04 -13.12
CA SER A 163 -13.64 3.33 -12.24
C SER A 163 -13.50 4.70 -11.56
N GLN A 164 -14.41 5.63 -11.88
CA GLN A 164 -14.48 6.94 -11.23
C GLN A 164 -14.70 6.82 -9.71
N GLN A 165 -15.50 5.84 -9.26
CA GLN A 165 -15.76 5.65 -7.83
C GLN A 165 -14.50 5.25 -7.05
N PHE A 166 -13.60 4.49 -7.66
CA PHE A 166 -12.31 4.18 -7.05
C PHE A 166 -11.46 5.44 -6.89
N ILE A 167 -11.38 6.26 -7.94
CA ILE A 167 -10.65 7.53 -7.92
C ILE A 167 -11.19 8.44 -6.81
N ASP A 168 -12.52 8.59 -6.71
CA ASP A 168 -13.16 9.44 -5.71
C ASP A 168 -12.84 8.99 -4.26
N ILE A 169 -12.78 7.67 -4.01
CA ILE A 169 -12.41 7.12 -2.69
C ILE A 169 -10.95 7.42 -2.36
N ILE A 170 -10.04 7.22 -3.32
CA ILE A 170 -8.61 7.50 -3.14
C ILE A 170 -8.39 9.00 -2.88
N ASP A 171 -9.01 9.86 -3.68
CA ASP A 171 -8.90 11.31 -3.55
C ASP A 171 -9.45 11.77 -2.19
N PHE A 172 -10.58 11.22 -1.73
CA PHE A 172 -11.11 11.50 -0.40
C PHE A 172 -10.10 11.13 0.71
N VAL A 173 -9.52 9.94 0.65
CA VAL A 173 -8.50 9.49 1.62
C VAL A 173 -7.26 10.40 1.57
N PHE A 174 -6.81 10.76 0.37
CA PHE A 174 -5.67 11.65 0.17
C PHE A 174 -5.92 13.03 0.79
N GLN A 175 -7.07 13.66 0.53
CA GLN A 175 -7.40 14.97 1.09
C GLN A 175 -7.51 14.93 2.63
N GLU A 176 -8.14 13.90 3.17
CA GLU A 176 -8.25 13.71 4.63
C GLU A 176 -6.89 13.58 5.32
N ILE A 177 -5.93 12.91 4.66
CA ILE A 177 -4.56 12.77 5.18
C ILE A 177 -3.80 14.09 5.02
N LYS A 178 -3.92 14.77 3.88
CA LYS A 178 -3.24 16.03 3.58
C LYS A 178 -3.64 17.15 4.54
N GLN A 179 -4.94 17.30 4.83
CA GLN A 179 -5.46 18.30 5.78
C GLN A 179 -4.97 18.09 7.22
N LYS A 180 -4.49 16.89 7.57
CA LYS A 180 -4.02 16.56 8.92
C LYS A 180 -2.50 16.56 9.04
N LEU A 181 -1.78 16.40 7.93
CA LEU A 181 -0.31 16.36 7.89
C LEU A 181 0.35 17.71 7.56
N ILE A 182 -0.42 18.69 7.08
CA ILE A 182 0.03 20.05 6.74
C ILE A 182 -0.63 21.06 7.70
#